data_AF-A0A316QCB7-F1
#
_entry.id   AF-A0A316QCB7-F1
#
_cell.length_a   1.000
_cell.length_b   1.000
_cell.length_c   1.000
_cell.angle_alpha   90.00
_cell.angle_beta   90.00
_cell.angle_gamma   90.00
#
_symmetry.space_group_name_H-M   'P 1'
#
loop_
_entity.id
_entity.type
_entity.pdbx_description
1 polymer ?
#
loop_
_entity_poly.entity_id
_entity_poly.type
_entity_poly.pdbx_seq_one_letter_code
_entity_poly.pdbx_strand_id
1 'polypeptide(L)' 'MARKVIVYRHSQETDGQRTHTEEVEIIDSRTERGVTTYIVRTQDGIECSAIYNIFTGVFYADDVYGVIEPEARKRGFEM' A
#
# COMPACT_ATOMS: atom_id res chain seq x y z
N MET A 1 2.84 -17.75 4.41
CA MET A 1 3.76 -16.82 5.11
C MET A 1 3.23 -15.43 4.86
N ALA A 2 2.77 -14.73 5.90
CA ALA A 2 2.33 -13.34 5.77
C ALA A 2 3.55 -12.49 5.36
N ARG A 3 3.44 -11.74 4.26
CA ARG A 3 4.50 -10.86 3.80
C ARG A 3 4.32 -9.51 4.51
N LYS A 4 5.27 -9.17 5.37
CA LYS A 4 5.31 -7.86 6.04
C LYS A 4 5.63 -6.76 5.03
N VAL A 5 4.88 -5.67 5.11
CA VAL A 5 5.01 -4.49 4.24
C VAL A 5 5.33 -3.29 5.10
N ILE A 6 6.31 -2.50 4.67
CA ILE A 6 6.61 -1.22 5.30
C ILE A 6 5.73 -0.18 4.60
N VAL A 7 4.78 0.39 5.31
CA VAL A 7 3.99 1.52 4.81
C VAL A 7 4.65 2.80 5.25
N TYR A 8 4.86 3.72 4.31
CA TYR A 8 5.21 5.09 4.63
C TYR A 8 3.92 5.89 4.84
N ARG A 9 3.79 6.52 6.01
CA ARG A 9 2.69 7.41 6.33
C ARG A 9 3.00 8.82 5.83
N HIS A 10 2.74 9.06 4.55
CA HIS A 10 2.84 10.38 3.94
C HIS A 10 1.82 11.35 4.56
N SER A 11 0.65 10.86 5.01
CA SER A 11 -0.35 11.70 5.70
C SER A 11 0.11 12.27 7.05
N GLN A 12 1.19 11.72 7.63
CA GLN A 12 1.75 12.17 8.92
C GLN A 12 3.06 12.94 8.74
N GLU A 13 3.36 13.40 7.52
CA GLU A 13 4.53 14.25 7.25
C GLU A 13 4.39 15.57 8.04
N THR A 14 5.32 15.81 8.95
CA THR A 14 5.41 17.05 9.73
C THR A 14 6.73 17.72 9.38
N ASP A 15 6.66 18.96 8.89
CA ASP A 15 7.83 19.81 8.64
C ASP A 15 8.88 19.23 7.66
N GLY A 16 8.42 18.46 6.65
CA GLY A 16 9.27 17.87 5.61
C GLY A 16 10.08 16.64 6.06
N GLN A 17 9.90 16.17 7.30
CA GLN A 17 10.50 14.92 7.77
C GLN A 17 9.48 13.78 7.73
N ARG A 18 9.84 12.72 6.99
CA ARG A 18 9.11 11.45 6.97
C ARG A 18 9.37 10.71 8.28
N THR A 19 8.52 10.91 9.27
CA THR A 19 8.76 10.40 10.62
C THR A 19 8.11 9.04 10.88
N HIS A 20 7.10 8.61 10.11
CA HIS A 20 6.29 7.44 10.45
C HIS A 20 6.30 6.35 9.38
N THR A 21 6.78 5.17 9.80
CA THR A 21 6.63 3.91 9.08
C THR A 21 5.86 2.93 9.96
N GLU A 22 4.96 2.15 9.37
CA GLU A 22 4.28 1.06 10.06
C GLU A 22 4.49 -0.26 9.32
N GLU A 23 4.61 -1.36 10.08
CA GLU A 23 4.55 -2.71 9.54
C GLU A 23 3.09 -3.15 9.43
N VAL A 24 2.66 -3.51 8.23
CA VAL A 24 1.34 -4.09 7.96
C VAL A 24 1.48 -5.38 7.17
N GLU A 25 0.36 -6.09 7.03
CA GLU A 25 0.30 -7.30 6.21
C GLU A 25 -0.46 -7.02 4.90
N ILE A 26 -0.05 -7.73 3.84
CA ILE A 26 -0.83 -7.78 2.60
C ILE A 26 -2.15 -8.50 2.90
N ILE A 27 -3.26 -7.81 2.69
CA ILE A 27 -4.60 -8.34 2.93
C ILE A 27 -5.25 -8.90 1.66
N ASP A 28 -4.79 -8.45 0.49
CA ASP A 28 -5.29 -8.92 -0.81
C ASP A 28 -4.25 -8.68 -1.92
N SER A 29 -4.43 -9.33 -3.07
CA SER A 29 -3.63 -9.08 -4.26
C SER A 29 -4.46 -9.34 -5.52
N ARG A 30 -4.29 -8.49 -6.52
CA ARG A 30 -5.00 -8.61 -7.79
C ARG A 30 -4.00 -8.59 -8.94
N THR A 31 -4.14 -9.53 -9.87
CA THR A 31 -3.27 -9.59 -11.05
C THR A 31 -4.07 -9.30 -12.30
N GLU A 32 -3.67 -8.26 -13.03
CA GLU A 32 -4.28 -7.89 -14.31
C GLU A 32 -3.20 -7.75 -15.38
N ARG A 33 -3.40 -8.40 -16.53
CA ARG A 33 -2.46 -8.37 -17.66
C ARG A 33 -1.00 -8.66 -17.26
N GLY A 34 -0.81 -9.53 -16.25
CA GLY A 34 0.51 -9.92 -15.73
C GLY A 34 1.11 -8.95 -14.70
N VAL A 35 0.40 -7.88 -14.32
CA VAL A 35 0.80 -6.94 -13.27
C VAL A 35 0.04 -7.26 -12.00
N THR A 36 0.76 -7.57 -10.91
CA THR A 36 0.15 -7.81 -9.60
C THR A 36 0.18 -6.55 -8.74
N THR A 37 -1.00 -6.06 -8.39
CA THR A 37 -1.20 -5.03 -7.37
C THR A 37 -1.43 -5.71 -6.03
N TYR A 38 -0.62 -5.37 -5.04
CA TYR A 38 -0.82 -5.83 -3.67
C TYR A 38 -1.60 -4.78 -2.89
N ILE A 39 -2.49 -5.22 -2.01
CA ILE A 39 -3.31 -4.34 -1.18
C ILE A 39 -2.93 -4.56 0.27
N VAL A 40 -2.66 -3.46 0.96
CA VAL A 40 -2.43 -3.41 2.39
C VAL A 40 -3.49 -2.56 3.06
N ARG A 41 -3.63 -2.71 4.37
CA ARG A 41 -4.46 -1.84 5.19
C ARG A 41 -3.63 -1.28 6.33
N THR A 42 -3.61 0.04 6.46
CA THR A 42 -2.98 0.75 7.58
C THR A 42 -3.69 0.45 8.90
N GLN A 43 -3.05 0.71 10.04
CA GLN A 43 -3.69 0.55 11.35
C GLN A 43 -4.96 1.43 11.51
N ASP A 44 -5.03 2.55 10.79
CA ASP A 44 -6.20 3.45 10.79
C ASP A 44 -7.31 3.00 9.82
N GLY A 45 -7.13 1.86 9.14
CA GLY A 45 -8.13 1.27 8.26
C GLY A 45 -8.08 1.75 6.80
N ILE A 46 -7.09 2.56 6.42
CA ILE A 46 -6.91 3.02 5.03
C ILE A 46 -6.35 1.87 4.20
N GLU A 47 -7.02 1.53 3.10
CA GLU A 47 -6.51 0.54 2.15
C GLU A 47 -5.65 1.24 1.09
N CYS A 48 -4.46 0.70 0.86
CA CYS A 48 -3.51 1.25 -0.09
C CYS A 48 -2.93 0.16 -0.98
N SER A 49 -2.54 0.53 -2.19
CA SER A 49 -1.69 -0.31 -3.03
C SER A 49 -0.25 -0.33 -2.51
N ALA A 50 0.37 -1.49 -2.60
CA ALA A 50 1.76 -1.71 -2.24
C ALA A 50 2.58 -2.16 -3.46
N ILE A 51 3.78 -1.62 -3.57
CA ILE A 51 4.74 -1.90 -4.64
C ILE A 51 5.90 -2.70 -4.03
N TYR A 52 6.23 -3.83 -4.65
CA TYR A 52 7.40 -4.61 -4.29
C TYR A 52 8.65 -4.04 -4.94
N ASN A 53 9.66 -3.71 -4.14
CA ASN A 53 10.98 -3.31 -4.64
C ASN A 53 11.91 -4.53 -4.68
N ILE A 54 12.26 -4.95 -5.89
CA ILE A 54 13.12 -6.12 -6.12
C ILE A 54 14.57 -5.93 -5.66
N PHE A 55 15.05 -4.69 -5.55
CA PHE A 55 16.42 -4.38 -5.17
C PHE A 55 16.61 -4.42 -3.66
N THR A 56 15.60 -4.00 -2.89
CA THR A 56 15.63 -4.03 -1.43
C THR A 56 14.94 -5.27 -0.85
N GLY A 57 14.12 -5.97 -1.63
CA GLY A 57 13.34 -7.12 -1.17
C GLY A 57 12.18 -6.74 -0.25
N VAL A 58 11.74 -5.47 -0.28
CA VAL A 58 10.76 -4.90 0.65
C VAL A 58 9.57 -4.35 -0.13
N PHE A 59 8.38 -4.43 0.47
CA PHE A 59 7.18 -3.77 -0.03
C PHE A 59 7.06 -2.36 0.56
N TYR A 60 6.61 -1.44 -0.28
CA TYR A 60 6.32 -0.06 0.09
C TYR A 60 4.87 0.27 -0.24
N ALA A 61 4.19 0.95 0.67
CA ALA A 61 2.87 1.51 0.41
C ALA A 61 2.83 2.99 0.83
N ASP A 62 1.95 3.76 0.19
CA ASP A 62 1.76 5.19 0.39
C ASP A 62 0.28 5.46 0.67
N ASP A 63 0.00 6.14 1.78
CA ASP A 63 -1.34 6.41 2.28
C ASP A 63 -1.95 7.72 1.76
N VAL A 64 -1.33 8.35 0.76
CA VAL A 64 -1.87 9.53 0.07
C VAL A 64 -2.10 9.23 -1.40
N TYR A 65 -1.07 8.76 -2.11
CA TYR A 65 -1.15 8.47 -3.55
C TYR A 65 -1.56 7.03 -3.85
N GLY A 66 -1.31 6.11 -2.92
CA GLY A 66 -1.64 4.70 -3.07
C GLY A 66 -3.04 4.33 -2.61
N VAL A 67 -3.83 5.29 -2.10
CA VAL A 67 -5.14 5.05 -1.47
C VAL A 67 -6.12 4.41 -2.45
N ILE A 68 -6.80 3.38 -1.97
CA ILE A 68 -7.83 2.64 -2.68
C ILE A 68 -9.19 3.16 -2.23
N GLU A 69 -9.85 3.90 -3.10
CA GLU A 69 -11.23 4.33 -2.82
C GLU A 69 -12.17 3.11 -2.75
N PRO A 70 -13.17 3.11 -1.85
CA PRO A 70 -14.11 2.00 -1.69
C PRO A 70 -14.84 1.63 -2.99
N GLU A 71 -15.10 2.62 -3.85
CA GLU A 71 -15.78 2.40 -5.13
C GLU A 71 -14.83 1.80 -6.19
N ALA A 72 -13.55 2.17 -6.18
CA ALA A 72 -12.53 1.54 -7.03
C ALA A 72 -12.32 0.06 -6.68
N ARG A 73 -12.48 -0.28 -5.39
CA ARG A 73 -12.46 -1.67 -4.91
C ARG A 73 -13.60 -2.51 -5.48
N LYS A 74 -14.81 -1.95 -5.59
CA LYS A 74 -15.99 -2.66 -6.14
C LYS A 74 -15.93 -2.82 -7.65
N ARG A 75 -15.45 -1.78 -8.35
CA ARG A 75 -15.34 -1.78 -9.82
C ARG A 75 -14.15 -2.57 -10.35
N GLY A 76 -13.18 -2.83 -9.47
CA GLY A 76 -11.93 -3.45 -9.88
C GLY A 76 -11.11 -2.51 -10.72
N PHE A 77 -10.53 -1.49 -10.07
CA PHE A 77 -9.47 -0.61 -10.58
C PHE A 77 -9.35 -0.50 -12.10
N GLU A 78 -10.33 0.12 -12.73
CA GLU A 78 -10.11 0.72 -14.05
C GLU A 78 -9.26 1.98 -13.83
N MET A 79 -7.95 1.87 -14.05
CA MET A 79 -7.08 3.03 -14.28
C MET A 79 -7.23 3.54 -15.70
#